data_AF-A0A2V1ABB2-F1
#
_entry.id   AF-A0A2V1ABB2-F1
#
_cell.length_a   1.000
_cell.length_b   1.000
_cell.length_c   1.000
_cell.angle_alpha   90.00
_cell.angle_beta   90.00
_cell.angle_gamma   90.00
#
_symmetry.space_group_name_H-M   'P 1'
#
loop_
_entity.id
_entity.type
_entity.pdbx_description
1 polymer ?
#
loop_
_entity_poly.entity_id
_entity_poly.type
_entity_poly.pdbx_seq_one_letter_code
_entity_poly.pdbx_strand_id
1 'polypeptide(L)'
;MLSSPDCLVAGHRGFKGKYPENTLYGFEKCFKAGATIFETDVWTTKDDVLVISHDVNTKRVFVDEDGNETNFNILESYYDDIKDLRIIGSNEKIITFKGLLRWFVEAGKRYDSSEESPAKHRIMLDIKKLNPPKILKLLVQDMLEVHNDLSWWFPRIQLGLWDLRFLKYLNQDDWFDDFFSSTSPRNGFKHFDIIHISVAWQTSMRFLGYNQYVEELGNDRFYFKCTAVSLIYISTWSTDFLTKFLPALKAEGLKLFSWTVNNRVQLEYLVTVGSKARLREYGVITDHPDKMVEFVNDVERAYLTSVDSEASPFLTEKDEEIHVPLKLKASNWLYMLVVNMFASKGAPPVSETSFKSYIDPDEITKVQVSKVWMTVFAACQKYGIF
;
A
#
# COMPACT_ATOMS: atom_id res chain seq x y z
N MET A 1 1.54 -13.54 -27.77
CA MET A 1 2.34 -12.69 -26.88
C MET A 1 1.37 -12.12 -25.86
N LEU A 2 1.52 -12.42 -24.57
CA LEU A 2 0.72 -11.76 -23.53
C LEU A 2 1.23 -10.31 -23.46
N SER A 3 0.34 -9.33 -23.68
CA SER A 3 0.66 -7.93 -23.45
C SER A 3 1.12 -7.74 -22.00
N SER A 4 2.10 -6.86 -21.76
CA SER A 4 2.41 -6.43 -20.40
C SER A 4 1.14 -5.89 -19.73
N PRO A 5 0.89 -6.12 -18.43
CA PRO A 5 -0.21 -5.45 -17.76
C PRO A 5 0.02 -3.94 -17.77
N ASP A 6 -1.08 -3.18 -17.88
CA ASP A 6 -1.06 -1.72 -17.78
C ASP A 6 -0.68 -1.30 -16.34
N CYS A 7 -0.02 -0.15 -16.22
CA CYS A 7 0.38 0.44 -14.95
C CYS A 7 -0.86 0.93 -14.19
N LEU A 8 -1.13 0.34 -13.02
CA LEU A 8 -2.26 0.75 -12.19
C LEU A 8 -1.99 2.08 -11.49
N VAL A 9 -3.02 2.93 -11.37
CA VAL A 9 -2.95 4.19 -10.63
C VAL A 9 -3.76 4.08 -9.34
N ALA A 10 -3.08 4.28 -8.21
CA ALA A 10 -3.66 4.41 -6.89
C ALA A 10 -3.60 5.86 -6.39
N GLY A 11 -4.74 6.43 -6.03
CA GLY A 11 -4.77 7.73 -5.38
C GLY A 11 -4.37 7.65 -3.91
N HIS A 12 -3.28 8.31 -3.52
CA HIS A 12 -2.76 8.39 -2.15
C HIS A 12 -3.74 9.12 -1.24
N ARG A 13 -4.28 8.43 -0.24
CA ARG A 13 -5.38 8.94 0.63
C ARG A 13 -6.56 9.46 -0.18
N GLY A 14 -6.85 8.82 -1.31
CA GLY A 14 -7.76 9.33 -2.34
C GLY A 14 -7.07 10.31 -3.28
N PHE A 15 -7.65 11.48 -3.48
CA PHE A 15 -7.09 12.50 -4.39
C PHE A 15 -6.58 13.71 -3.59
N LYS A 16 -5.61 13.45 -2.70
CA LYS A 16 -5.18 14.44 -1.70
C LYS A 16 -4.44 15.66 -2.27
N GLY A 17 -3.90 15.57 -3.48
CA GLY A 17 -3.27 16.71 -4.16
C GLY A 17 -4.25 17.81 -4.57
N LYS A 18 -5.57 17.55 -4.51
CA LYS A 18 -6.62 18.51 -4.86
C LYS A 18 -7.79 18.57 -3.87
N TYR A 19 -8.04 17.51 -3.12
CA TYR A 19 -9.16 17.39 -2.18
C TYR A 19 -8.66 16.97 -0.80
N PRO A 20 -9.43 17.19 0.28
CA PRO A 20 -9.02 16.76 1.62
C PRO A 20 -8.74 15.25 1.67
N GLU A 21 -7.61 14.87 2.26
CA GLU A 21 -7.19 13.46 2.35
C GLU A 21 -8.18 12.62 3.15
N ASN A 22 -8.28 11.33 2.80
CA ASN A 22 -9.07 10.33 3.54
C ASN A 22 -10.57 10.71 3.71
N THR A 23 -11.14 11.36 2.68
CA THR A 23 -12.57 11.72 2.60
C THR A 23 -13.30 10.88 1.54
N LEU A 24 -14.60 10.63 1.74
CA LEU A 24 -15.44 10.00 0.72
C LEU A 24 -15.49 10.84 -0.56
N TYR A 25 -15.51 12.17 -0.43
CA TYR A 25 -15.43 13.05 -1.58
C TYR A 25 -14.10 12.91 -2.34
N GLY A 26 -12.98 12.83 -1.62
CA GLY A 26 -11.66 12.59 -2.20
C GLY A 26 -11.56 11.24 -2.92
N PHE A 27 -12.15 10.17 -2.36
CA PHE A 27 -12.20 8.85 -2.98
C PHE A 27 -13.06 8.83 -4.24
N GLU A 28 -14.25 9.44 -4.22
CA GLU A 28 -15.11 9.58 -5.40
C GLU A 28 -14.40 10.36 -6.53
N LYS A 29 -13.68 11.43 -6.17
CA LYS A 29 -12.91 12.20 -7.15
C LYS A 29 -11.71 11.43 -7.70
N CYS A 30 -11.10 10.56 -6.91
CA CYS A 30 -10.04 9.67 -7.35
C CYS A 30 -10.54 8.74 -8.48
N PHE A 31 -11.67 8.05 -8.27
CA PHE A 31 -12.26 7.21 -9.32
C PHE A 31 -12.72 7.99 -10.54
N LYS A 32 -13.31 9.19 -10.36
CA LYS A 32 -13.65 10.08 -11.49
C LYS A 32 -12.44 10.55 -12.30
N ALA A 33 -11.25 10.57 -11.70
CA ALA A 33 -10.01 10.89 -12.39
C ALA A 33 -9.45 9.71 -13.22
N GLY A 34 -10.07 8.52 -13.13
CA GLY A 34 -9.67 7.32 -13.87
C GLY A 34 -8.76 6.37 -13.10
N ALA A 35 -8.37 6.71 -11.86
CA ALA A 35 -7.67 5.78 -10.99
C ALA A 35 -8.60 4.62 -10.60
N THR A 36 -8.07 3.40 -10.57
CA THR A 36 -8.81 2.20 -10.21
C THR A 36 -8.59 1.78 -8.77
N ILE A 37 -7.64 2.42 -8.08
CA ILE A 37 -7.36 2.16 -6.67
C ILE A 37 -7.36 3.51 -5.95
N PHE A 38 -7.88 3.54 -4.73
CA PHE A 38 -7.42 4.53 -3.77
C PHE A 38 -6.73 3.82 -2.62
N GLU A 39 -5.63 4.42 -2.19
CA GLU A 39 -4.94 4.06 -0.98
C GLU A 39 -5.53 4.88 0.18
N THR A 40 -5.59 4.28 1.36
CA THR A 40 -6.03 4.94 2.59
C THR A 40 -5.46 4.24 3.82
N ASP A 41 -5.38 4.95 4.93
CA ASP A 41 -4.79 4.49 6.18
C ASP A 41 -5.88 4.11 7.20
N VAL A 42 -5.63 3.07 8.01
CA VAL A 42 -6.58 2.60 9.03
C VAL A 42 -5.96 2.48 10.41
N TRP A 43 -6.72 2.88 11.43
CA TRP A 43 -6.37 2.80 12.84
C TRP A 43 -7.47 2.12 13.65
N THR A 44 -7.07 1.46 14.73
CA THR A 44 -8.00 0.93 15.74
C THR A 44 -8.13 1.93 16.89
N THR A 45 -9.34 2.22 17.34
CA THR A 45 -9.58 2.98 18.58
C THR A 45 -9.43 2.08 19.81
N LYS A 46 -9.48 2.66 21.01
CA LYS A 46 -9.36 1.89 22.27
C LYS A 46 -10.47 0.84 22.45
N ASP A 47 -11.65 1.10 21.91
CA ASP A 47 -12.83 0.23 21.90
C ASP A 47 -13.00 -0.53 20.58
N ASP A 48 -11.89 -0.78 19.87
CA ASP A 48 -11.82 -1.65 18.69
C ASP A 48 -12.68 -1.19 17.48
N VAL A 49 -13.10 0.08 17.45
CA VAL A 49 -13.72 0.69 16.26
C VAL A 49 -12.61 1.13 15.30
N LEU A 50 -12.72 0.71 14.04
CA LEU A 50 -11.77 1.06 12.99
C LEU A 50 -12.10 2.42 12.36
N VAL A 51 -11.10 3.30 12.29
CA VAL A 51 -11.23 4.66 11.73
C VAL A 51 -10.18 4.95 10.68
N ILE A 52 -10.52 5.82 9.74
CA ILE A 52 -9.64 6.20 8.63
C ILE A 52 -8.91 7.50 8.96
N SER A 53 -7.59 7.43 9.02
CA SER A 53 -6.71 8.60 9.16
C SER A 53 -5.26 8.21 8.91
N HIS A 54 -4.45 9.11 8.35
CA HIS A 54 -3.03 8.82 8.17
C HIS A 54 -2.25 8.83 9.48
N ASP A 55 -2.47 9.86 10.30
CA ASP A 55 -1.72 10.04 11.53
C ASP A 55 -2.43 9.34 12.68
N VAL A 56 -1.65 8.82 13.62
CA VAL A 56 -2.20 8.28 14.87
C VAL A 56 -2.83 9.36 15.75
N ASN A 57 -2.54 10.64 15.49
CA ASN A 57 -3.11 11.76 16.23
C ASN A 57 -3.94 12.67 15.33
N THR A 58 -4.92 13.35 15.94
CA THR A 58 -5.90 14.16 15.19
C THR A 58 -5.39 15.55 14.77
N LYS A 59 -4.19 15.94 15.22
CA LYS A 59 -3.71 17.33 15.20
C LYS A 59 -3.59 17.96 13.82
N ARG A 60 -3.13 17.20 12.82
CA ARG A 60 -2.83 17.78 11.50
C ARG A 60 -4.07 18.05 10.67
N VAL A 61 -5.11 17.22 10.81
CA VAL A 61 -6.20 17.15 9.81
C VAL A 61 -7.60 17.26 10.41
N PHE A 62 -7.76 17.27 11.74
CA PHE A 62 -9.08 17.36 12.37
C PHE A 62 -9.23 18.55 13.30
N VAL A 63 -10.45 19.07 13.33
CA VAL A 63 -10.94 20.09 14.28
C VAL A 63 -12.19 19.61 14.99
N ASP A 64 -12.53 20.21 16.13
CA ASP A 64 -13.81 19.98 16.79
C ASP A 64 -14.99 20.65 16.04
N GLU A 65 -16.18 20.62 16.64
CA GLU A 65 -17.38 21.22 16.04
C GLU A 65 -17.34 22.74 15.90
N ASP A 66 -16.56 23.41 16.76
CA ASP A 66 -16.35 24.87 16.76
C ASP A 66 -15.16 25.28 15.86
N GLY A 67 -14.42 24.31 15.33
CA GLY A 67 -13.26 24.53 14.45
C GLY A 67 -11.92 24.68 15.19
N ASN A 68 -11.84 24.31 16.47
CA ASN A 68 -10.59 24.36 17.23
C ASN A 68 -9.70 23.14 16.93
N GLU A 69 -8.38 23.34 17.05
CA GLU A 69 -7.39 22.27 16.93
C GLU A 69 -7.61 21.18 17.97
N THR A 70 -7.39 19.93 17.57
CA THR A 70 -7.47 18.76 18.46
C THR A 70 -6.13 18.02 18.52
N ASN A 71 -5.95 17.10 19.47
CA ASN A 71 -4.73 16.28 19.54
C ASN A 71 -4.98 14.94 20.25
N PHE A 72 -6.08 14.28 19.91
CA PHE A 72 -6.38 12.95 20.43
C PHE A 72 -5.44 11.93 19.80
N ASN A 73 -4.92 10.99 20.59
CA ASN A 73 -4.25 9.80 20.09
C ASN A 73 -5.32 8.73 19.82
N ILE A 74 -5.53 8.35 18.56
CA ILE A 74 -6.60 7.45 18.13
C ILE A 74 -6.54 6.11 18.85
N LEU A 75 -5.34 5.51 19.01
CA LEU A 75 -5.16 4.22 19.68
C LEU A 75 -5.52 4.27 21.18
N GLU A 76 -5.55 5.46 21.78
CA GLU A 76 -5.79 5.67 23.21
C GLU A 76 -7.17 6.28 23.50
N SER A 77 -7.93 6.64 22.46
CA SER A 77 -9.23 7.30 22.56
C SER A 77 -10.37 6.32 22.30
N TYR A 78 -11.51 6.50 22.96
CA TYR A 78 -12.74 5.81 22.57
C TYR A 78 -13.32 6.46 21.30
N TYR A 79 -13.99 5.68 20.45
CA TYR A 79 -14.59 6.24 19.24
C TYR A 79 -15.59 7.36 19.55
N ASP A 80 -16.36 7.24 20.63
CA ASP A 80 -17.35 8.24 21.05
C ASP A 80 -16.74 9.63 21.27
N ASP A 81 -15.48 9.69 21.74
CA ASP A 81 -14.76 10.93 22.02
C ASP A 81 -14.32 11.66 20.72
N ILE A 82 -14.15 10.92 19.61
CA ILE A 82 -13.57 11.45 18.37
C ILE A 82 -14.54 11.44 17.18
N LYS A 83 -15.69 10.75 17.27
CA LYS A 83 -16.64 10.54 16.16
C LYS A 83 -17.13 11.83 15.50
N ASP A 84 -17.16 12.93 16.24
CA ASP A 84 -17.71 14.22 15.79
C ASP A 84 -16.64 15.17 15.23
N LEU A 85 -15.36 14.80 15.32
CA LEU A 85 -14.26 15.57 14.73
C LEU A 85 -14.39 15.69 13.22
N ARG A 86 -14.12 16.89 12.70
CA ARG A 86 -14.29 17.25 11.29
C ARG A 86 -12.95 17.41 10.60
N ILE A 87 -12.87 16.99 9.34
CA ILE A 87 -11.67 17.12 8.52
C ILE A 87 -11.52 18.58 8.09
N ILE A 88 -10.34 19.18 8.30
CA ILE A 88 -10.04 20.56 7.91
C ILE A 88 -10.26 20.74 6.40
N GLY A 89 -11.02 21.77 6.02
CA GLY A 89 -11.36 22.04 4.61
C GLY A 89 -12.47 21.13 4.06
N SER A 90 -13.14 20.36 4.92
CA SER A 90 -14.32 19.56 4.59
C SER A 90 -15.38 19.69 5.69
N ASN A 91 -16.62 19.31 5.39
CA ASN A 91 -17.67 19.10 6.40
C ASN A 91 -17.76 17.64 6.85
N GLU A 92 -16.95 16.75 6.25
CA GLU A 92 -16.90 15.33 6.59
C GLU A 92 -16.27 15.12 7.97
N LYS A 93 -16.88 14.21 8.73
CA LYS A 93 -16.37 13.75 10.03
C LYS A 93 -15.32 12.66 9.85
N ILE A 94 -14.61 12.31 10.92
CA ILE A 94 -13.81 11.08 10.94
C ILE A 94 -14.69 9.89 10.52
N ILE A 95 -14.25 9.18 9.48
CA ILE A 95 -15.00 8.06 8.92
C ILE A 95 -14.53 6.75 9.53
N THR A 96 -15.48 5.88 9.86
CA THR A 96 -15.18 4.50 10.26
C THR A 96 -14.89 3.64 9.02
N PHE A 97 -14.09 2.59 9.18
CA PHE A 97 -13.86 1.63 8.10
C PHE A 97 -15.18 1.02 7.59
N LYS A 98 -16.08 0.64 8.50
CA LYS A 98 -17.45 0.22 8.16
C LYS A 98 -18.22 1.25 7.31
N GLY A 99 -18.09 2.55 7.63
CA GLY A 99 -18.67 3.63 6.85
C GLY A 99 -18.10 3.71 5.44
N LEU A 100 -16.77 3.58 5.32
CA LEU A 100 -16.06 3.52 4.03
C LEU A 100 -16.51 2.32 3.20
N LEU A 101 -16.61 1.13 3.80
CA LEU A 101 -17.04 -0.10 3.12
C LEU A 101 -18.47 0.03 2.55
N ARG A 102 -19.40 0.62 3.31
CA ARG A 102 -20.78 0.87 2.83
C ARG A 102 -20.78 1.79 1.61
N TRP A 103 -19.99 2.86 1.65
CA TRP A 103 -19.83 3.75 0.50
C TRP A 103 -19.19 3.01 -0.69
N PHE A 104 -18.18 2.18 -0.45
CA PHE A 104 -17.45 1.47 -1.49
C PHE A 104 -18.31 0.42 -2.21
N VAL A 105 -19.16 -0.33 -1.50
CA VAL A 105 -20.12 -1.25 -2.13
C VAL A 105 -21.06 -0.51 -3.09
N GLU A 106 -21.51 0.68 -2.70
CA GLU A 106 -22.37 1.51 -3.53
C GLU A 106 -21.60 2.16 -4.70
N ALA A 107 -20.34 2.53 -4.50
CA ALA A 107 -19.45 2.97 -5.57
C ALA A 107 -19.21 1.84 -6.59
N GLY A 108 -18.99 0.61 -6.13
CA GLY A 108 -18.81 -0.56 -6.99
C GLY A 108 -19.96 -0.74 -7.98
N LYS A 109 -21.22 -0.52 -7.57
CA LYS A 109 -22.38 -0.59 -8.48
C LYS A 109 -22.37 0.47 -9.59
N ARG A 110 -21.70 1.61 -9.36
CA ARG A 110 -21.56 2.70 -10.33
C ARG A 110 -20.39 2.50 -11.28
N TYR A 111 -19.32 1.89 -10.79
CA TYR A 111 -18.01 1.90 -11.44
C TYR A 111 -17.54 0.52 -11.95
N ASP A 112 -17.94 -0.56 -11.30
CA ASP A 112 -17.71 -1.94 -11.76
C ASP A 112 -18.98 -2.44 -12.45
N SER A 113 -18.87 -3.01 -13.65
CA SER A 113 -20.01 -3.72 -14.25
C SER A 113 -20.25 -5.05 -13.52
N SER A 114 -21.49 -5.57 -13.52
CA SER A 114 -21.83 -6.86 -12.90
C SER A 114 -21.09 -8.05 -13.52
N GLU A 115 -20.51 -7.88 -14.70
CA GLU A 115 -19.77 -8.90 -15.46
C GLU A 115 -18.25 -8.76 -15.30
N GLU A 116 -17.76 -7.69 -14.65
CA GLU A 116 -16.33 -7.41 -14.52
C GLU A 116 -15.67 -8.35 -13.50
N SER A 117 -14.83 -9.24 -14.00
CA SER A 117 -14.13 -10.25 -13.22
C SER A 117 -12.66 -10.35 -13.69
N PRO A 118 -11.68 -9.97 -12.84
CA PRO A 118 -11.81 -9.48 -11.47
C PRO A 118 -12.35 -8.05 -11.38
N ALA A 119 -12.67 -7.62 -10.15
CA ALA A 119 -13.10 -6.25 -9.86
C ALA A 119 -12.05 -5.23 -10.34
N LYS A 120 -12.51 -4.18 -10.99
CA LYS A 120 -11.64 -3.10 -11.46
C LYS A 120 -11.23 -2.19 -10.30
N HIS A 121 -12.19 -1.77 -9.48
CA HIS A 121 -11.94 -0.82 -8.40
C HIS A 121 -11.54 -1.50 -7.09
N ARG A 122 -10.52 -0.97 -6.40
CA ARG A 122 -9.96 -1.56 -5.17
C ARG A 122 -9.66 -0.51 -4.10
N ILE A 123 -9.63 -0.95 -2.85
CA ILE A 123 -9.10 -0.23 -1.70
C ILE A 123 -7.74 -0.82 -1.35
N MET A 124 -6.71 0.02 -1.27
CA MET A 124 -5.42 -0.35 -0.70
C MET A 124 -5.32 0.22 0.72
N LEU A 125 -5.26 -0.64 1.72
CA LEU A 125 -5.16 -0.23 3.12
C LEU A 125 -3.71 -0.15 3.56
N ASP A 126 -3.32 0.96 4.17
CA ASP A 126 -2.05 1.09 4.88
C ASP A 126 -2.26 0.81 6.38
N ILE A 127 -1.73 -0.33 6.85
CA ILE A 127 -1.76 -0.77 8.23
C ILE A 127 -0.39 -0.50 8.86
N LYS A 128 -0.32 0.61 9.58
CA LYS A 128 0.91 1.07 10.24
C LYS A 128 1.34 0.12 11.35
N LYS A 129 2.66 0.01 11.54
CA LYS A 129 3.31 -0.79 12.60
C LYS A 129 2.87 -0.48 14.04
N LEU A 130 2.17 0.62 14.30
CA LEU A 130 1.71 0.98 15.65
C LEU A 130 0.36 0.32 15.99
N ASN A 131 -0.45 -0.11 15.01
CA ASN A 131 -1.72 -0.81 15.28
C ASN A 131 -1.48 -2.18 15.94
N PRO A 132 -2.37 -2.67 16.81
CA PRO A 132 -2.29 -4.05 17.30
C PRO A 132 -2.60 -5.06 16.18
N PRO A 133 -2.01 -6.27 16.14
CA PRO A 133 -2.25 -7.24 15.07
C PRO A 133 -3.71 -7.67 14.92
N LYS A 134 -4.49 -7.65 16.01
CA LYS A 134 -5.93 -7.93 16.00
C LYS A 134 -6.74 -7.07 15.03
N ILE A 135 -6.23 -5.91 14.61
CA ILE A 135 -6.84 -5.09 13.56
C ILE A 135 -7.24 -5.91 12.33
N LEU A 136 -6.46 -6.93 11.95
CA LEU A 136 -6.77 -7.79 10.81
C LEU A 136 -8.08 -8.58 10.99
N LYS A 137 -8.38 -9.01 12.22
CA LYS A 137 -9.61 -9.73 12.55
C LYS A 137 -10.80 -8.76 12.52
N LEU A 138 -10.62 -7.56 13.09
CA LEU A 138 -11.62 -6.47 13.04
C LEU A 138 -11.95 -6.04 11.61
N LEU A 139 -10.94 -5.94 10.73
CA LEU A 139 -11.13 -5.62 9.31
C LEU A 139 -12.02 -6.65 8.62
N VAL A 140 -11.78 -7.94 8.82
CA VAL A 140 -12.59 -9.01 8.23
C VAL A 140 -14.01 -9.00 8.80
N GLN A 141 -14.17 -8.75 10.11
CA GLN A 141 -15.49 -8.64 10.74
C GLN A 141 -16.31 -7.47 10.15
N ASP A 142 -15.71 -6.28 10.05
CA ASP A 142 -16.37 -5.12 9.42
C ASP A 142 -16.76 -5.38 7.96
N MET A 143 -15.92 -6.09 7.20
CA MET A 143 -16.22 -6.51 5.82
C MET A 143 -17.45 -7.41 5.76
N LEU A 144 -17.51 -8.45 6.59
CA LEU A 144 -18.61 -9.42 6.62
C LEU A 144 -19.92 -8.81 7.09
N GLU A 145 -19.86 -7.87 8.04
CA GLU A 145 -21.04 -7.12 8.49
C GLU A 145 -21.64 -6.24 7.39
N VAL A 146 -20.80 -5.68 6.50
CA VAL A 146 -21.26 -4.83 5.39
C VAL A 146 -21.68 -5.66 4.17
N HIS A 147 -20.92 -6.70 3.84
CA HIS A 147 -21.23 -7.64 2.77
C HIS A 147 -20.73 -9.03 3.15
N ASN A 148 -21.67 -9.91 3.49
CA ASN A 148 -21.41 -11.24 4.04
C ASN A 148 -21.02 -12.29 2.98
N ASP A 149 -20.00 -11.94 2.18
CA ASP A 149 -19.30 -12.84 1.26
C ASP A 149 -17.84 -12.41 1.21
N LEU A 150 -16.99 -13.10 1.96
CA LEU A 150 -15.56 -12.77 2.02
C LEU A 150 -14.88 -12.86 0.65
N SER A 151 -15.31 -13.82 -0.18
CA SER A 151 -14.73 -14.04 -1.50
C SER A 151 -14.97 -12.86 -2.46
N TRP A 152 -16.05 -12.10 -2.24
CA TRP A 152 -16.34 -10.87 -2.96
C TRP A 152 -15.32 -9.75 -2.67
N TRP A 153 -14.77 -9.74 -1.44
CA TRP A 153 -13.80 -8.75 -0.98
C TRP A 153 -12.36 -9.05 -1.43
N PHE A 154 -12.00 -10.31 -1.72
CA PHE A 154 -10.64 -10.68 -2.11
C PHE A 154 -10.03 -9.84 -3.26
N PRO A 155 -10.72 -9.61 -4.39
CA PRO A 155 -10.17 -8.77 -5.47
C PRO A 155 -10.30 -7.27 -5.19
N ARG A 156 -10.99 -6.87 -4.12
CA ARG A 156 -11.39 -5.47 -3.83
C ARG A 156 -10.61 -4.83 -2.70
N ILE A 157 -10.02 -5.62 -1.80
CA ILE A 157 -9.22 -5.12 -0.68
C ILE A 157 -7.79 -5.63 -0.82
N GLN A 158 -6.85 -4.71 -0.66
CA GLN A 158 -5.43 -5.01 -0.54
C GLN A 158 -4.95 -4.59 0.85
N LEU A 159 -4.31 -5.51 1.57
CA LEU A 159 -3.82 -5.31 2.93
C LEU A 159 -2.34 -4.92 2.89
N GLY A 160 -2.05 -3.64 3.03
CA GLY A 160 -0.70 -3.10 3.11
C GLY A 160 -0.15 -3.16 4.54
N LEU A 161 0.91 -3.94 4.74
CA LEU A 161 1.51 -4.23 6.03
C LEU A 161 2.90 -3.59 6.13
N TRP A 162 3.16 -2.82 7.18
CA TRP A 162 4.49 -2.27 7.47
C TRP A 162 5.39 -3.22 8.27
N ASP A 163 4.83 -4.27 8.88
CA ASP A 163 5.55 -5.15 9.80
C ASP A 163 5.15 -6.62 9.59
N LEU A 164 6.14 -7.52 9.62
CA LEU A 164 5.94 -8.94 9.39
C LEU A 164 5.03 -9.59 10.45
N ARG A 165 4.93 -9.00 11.65
CA ARG A 165 4.07 -9.52 12.73
C ARG A 165 2.60 -9.64 12.33
N PHE A 166 2.11 -8.78 11.44
CA PHE A 166 0.74 -8.86 10.94
C PHE A 166 0.53 -10.11 10.08
N LEU A 167 1.44 -10.41 9.15
CA LEU A 167 1.38 -11.62 8.33
C LEU A 167 1.60 -12.89 9.18
N LYS A 168 2.47 -12.81 10.19
CA LYS A 168 2.61 -13.90 11.17
C LYS A 168 1.34 -14.16 11.95
N TYR A 169 0.68 -13.10 12.43
CA TYR A 169 -0.59 -13.24 13.16
C TYR A 169 -1.67 -13.93 12.30
N LEU A 170 -1.81 -13.56 11.01
CA LEU A 170 -2.71 -14.24 10.07
C LEU A 170 -2.47 -15.76 10.00
N ASN A 171 -1.22 -16.19 10.12
CA ASN A 171 -0.81 -17.59 9.99
C ASN A 171 -0.72 -18.35 11.33
N GLN A 172 -0.84 -17.66 12.47
CA GLN A 172 -0.73 -18.27 13.80
C GLN A 172 -2.09 -18.40 14.49
N ASP A 173 -3.06 -17.55 14.16
CA ASP A 173 -4.37 -17.53 14.83
C ASP A 173 -5.36 -18.47 14.12
N ASP A 174 -5.90 -19.42 14.89
CA ASP A 174 -6.75 -20.52 14.38
C ASP A 174 -8.07 -20.03 13.78
N TRP A 175 -8.55 -18.85 14.20
CA TRP A 175 -9.76 -18.28 13.59
C TRP A 175 -9.56 -17.99 12.10
N PHE A 176 -8.38 -17.50 11.70
CA PHE A 176 -8.12 -17.26 10.28
C PHE A 176 -7.99 -18.57 9.50
N ASP A 177 -7.39 -19.59 10.09
CA ASP A 177 -7.29 -20.90 9.45
C ASP A 177 -8.68 -21.50 9.21
N ASP A 178 -9.48 -21.66 10.27
CA ASP A 178 -10.82 -22.22 10.18
C ASP A 178 -11.70 -21.46 9.18
N PHE A 179 -11.64 -20.12 9.23
CA PHE A 179 -12.49 -19.26 8.42
C PHE A 179 -12.08 -19.23 6.95
N PHE A 180 -10.78 -19.16 6.63
CA PHE A 180 -10.31 -19.10 5.25
C PHE A 180 -10.24 -20.48 4.59
N SER A 181 -9.98 -21.55 5.35
CA SER A 181 -10.07 -22.94 4.87
C SER A 181 -11.47 -23.29 4.35
N SER A 182 -12.51 -22.70 4.94
CA SER A 182 -13.91 -22.91 4.52
C SER A 182 -14.40 -21.91 3.47
N THR A 183 -13.63 -20.86 3.17
CA THR A 183 -14.01 -19.85 2.18
C THR A 183 -13.64 -20.31 0.77
N SER A 184 -14.63 -20.32 -0.14
CA SER A 184 -14.40 -20.72 -1.53
C SER A 184 -13.54 -19.68 -2.28
N PRO A 185 -12.52 -20.12 -3.05
CA PRO A 185 -11.78 -19.22 -3.93
C PRO A 185 -12.68 -18.57 -4.98
N ARG A 186 -12.39 -17.33 -5.36
CA ARG A 186 -13.13 -16.59 -6.39
C ARG A 186 -12.18 -15.83 -7.30
N ASN A 187 -12.39 -15.95 -8.62
CA ASN A 187 -11.62 -15.22 -9.64
C ASN A 187 -10.09 -15.41 -9.52
N GLY A 188 -9.65 -16.61 -9.11
CA GLY A 188 -8.24 -16.91 -8.88
C GLY A 188 -7.67 -16.40 -7.55
N PHE A 189 -8.47 -15.71 -6.73
CA PHE A 189 -8.10 -15.31 -5.38
C PHE A 189 -8.53 -16.38 -4.36
N LYS A 190 -7.59 -16.75 -3.49
CA LYS A 190 -7.84 -17.57 -2.30
C LYS A 190 -7.91 -16.74 -1.01
N HIS A 191 -7.27 -15.57 -1.02
CA HIS A 191 -7.26 -14.58 0.05
C HIS A 191 -7.00 -13.20 -0.56
N PHE A 192 -6.99 -12.16 0.27
CA PHE A 192 -6.65 -10.78 -0.10
C PHE A 192 -5.26 -10.65 -0.71
N ASP A 193 -5.02 -9.64 -1.53
CA ASP A 193 -3.63 -9.22 -1.76
C ASP A 193 -3.01 -8.74 -0.44
N ILE A 194 -1.84 -9.27 -0.10
CA ILE A 194 -1.06 -8.84 1.05
C ILE A 194 0.19 -8.15 0.53
N ILE A 195 0.31 -6.86 0.83
CA ILE A 195 1.34 -5.98 0.28
C ILE A 195 2.30 -5.61 1.40
N HIS A 196 3.58 -5.91 1.28
CA HIS A 196 4.56 -5.33 2.19
C HIS A 196 4.88 -3.88 1.81
N ILE A 197 4.59 -2.91 2.68
CA ILE A 197 4.92 -1.50 2.48
C ILE A 197 6.29 -1.21 3.08
N SER A 198 7.20 -0.63 2.29
CA SER A 198 8.53 -0.33 2.80
C SER A 198 9.22 0.88 2.16
N VAL A 199 10.07 1.50 2.98
CA VAL A 199 11.06 2.50 2.58
C VAL A 199 12.32 1.91 1.93
N ALA A 200 12.53 0.60 2.02
CA ALA A 200 13.72 -0.06 1.50
C ALA A 200 13.43 -1.50 1.06
N TRP A 201 13.69 -1.83 -0.20
CA TRP A 201 13.39 -3.14 -0.77
C TRP A 201 14.05 -4.31 -0.02
N GLN A 202 15.19 -4.09 0.64
CA GLN A 202 15.91 -5.11 1.40
C GLN A 202 15.05 -5.67 2.54
N THR A 203 14.20 -4.85 3.13
CA THR A 203 13.29 -5.30 4.20
C THR A 203 12.21 -6.23 3.66
N SER A 204 11.81 -6.07 2.40
CA SER A 204 10.83 -6.95 1.74
C SER A 204 11.36 -8.36 1.52
N MET A 205 12.69 -8.56 1.46
CA MET A 205 13.28 -9.90 1.42
C MET A 205 12.87 -10.75 2.62
N ARG A 206 12.50 -10.14 3.76
CA ARG A 206 11.99 -10.87 4.94
C ARG A 206 10.61 -11.47 4.70
N PHE A 207 9.75 -10.75 3.98
CA PHE A 207 8.42 -11.25 3.63
C PHE A 207 8.52 -12.38 2.60
N LEU A 208 9.45 -12.29 1.64
CA LEU A 208 9.73 -13.38 0.71
C LEU A 208 10.30 -14.61 1.44
N GLY A 209 11.26 -14.42 2.35
CA GLY A 209 11.76 -15.53 3.18
C GLY A 209 10.67 -16.13 4.07
N TYR A 210 9.71 -15.34 4.53
CA TYR A 210 8.57 -15.85 5.28
C TYR A 210 7.56 -16.62 4.40
N ASN A 211 7.36 -16.21 3.14
CA ASN A 211 6.59 -16.99 2.16
C ASN A 211 7.19 -18.40 1.99
N GLN A 212 8.51 -18.49 1.82
CA GLN A 212 9.23 -19.76 1.69
C GLN A 212 9.09 -20.60 2.96
N TYR A 213 9.24 -19.98 4.12
CA TYR A 213 9.04 -20.65 5.41
C TYR A 213 7.65 -21.28 5.53
N VAL A 214 6.57 -20.56 5.19
CA VAL A 214 5.21 -21.14 5.27
C VAL A 214 4.93 -22.18 4.19
N GLU A 215 5.63 -22.15 3.05
CA GLU A 215 5.58 -23.23 2.06
C GLU A 215 6.16 -24.53 2.58
N GLU A 216 7.27 -24.45 3.31
CA GLU A 216 7.93 -25.61 3.89
C GLU A 216 7.13 -26.26 5.03
N LEU A 217 6.23 -25.51 5.68
CA LEU A 217 5.33 -26.06 6.72
C LEU A 217 4.27 -27.01 6.13
N GLY A 218 4.00 -26.93 4.82
CA GLY A 218 3.05 -27.81 4.14
C GLY A 218 1.62 -27.25 4.12
N ASN A 219 0.63 -28.14 4.24
CA ASN A 219 -0.80 -27.82 4.07
C ASN A 219 -1.65 -28.29 5.27
N ASP A 220 -1.08 -28.29 6.48
CA ASP A 220 -1.81 -28.62 7.71
C ASP A 220 -2.82 -27.54 8.11
N ARG A 221 -2.63 -26.31 7.63
CA ARG A 221 -3.55 -25.18 7.75
C ARG A 221 -3.56 -24.27 6.52
N PHE A 222 -4.48 -23.31 6.47
CA PHE A 222 -4.47 -22.23 5.50
C PHE A 222 -3.35 -21.23 5.80
N TYR A 223 -2.40 -21.10 4.88
CA TYR A 223 -1.33 -20.13 4.98
C TYR A 223 -1.50 -18.96 4.01
N PHE A 224 -1.43 -17.75 4.58
CA PHE A 224 -1.33 -16.48 3.88
C PHE A 224 0.11 -16.20 3.47
N LYS A 225 0.26 -15.67 2.26
CA LYS A 225 1.55 -15.21 1.73
C LYS A 225 1.47 -13.74 1.35
N CYS A 226 2.62 -13.07 1.45
CA CYS A 226 2.82 -11.79 0.80
C CYS A 226 2.66 -11.97 -0.71
N THR A 227 1.82 -11.18 -1.37
CA THR A 227 1.55 -11.24 -2.81
C THR A 227 2.05 -10.02 -3.58
N ALA A 228 2.44 -8.96 -2.87
CA ALA A 228 2.95 -7.73 -3.47
C ALA A 228 3.93 -7.01 -2.55
N VAL A 229 4.67 -6.07 -3.14
CA VAL A 229 5.52 -5.13 -2.39
C VAL A 229 5.22 -3.71 -2.87
N SER A 230 5.10 -2.78 -1.92
CA SER A 230 4.88 -1.35 -2.17
C SER A 230 6.06 -0.55 -1.63
N LEU A 231 6.88 -0.02 -2.54
CA LEU A 231 8.17 0.60 -2.20
C LEU A 231 8.13 2.11 -2.37
N ILE A 232 8.84 2.84 -1.51
CA ILE A 232 9.14 4.23 -1.84
C ILE A 232 9.95 4.27 -3.15
N TYR A 233 9.56 5.12 -4.11
CA TYR A 233 10.07 5.07 -5.48
C TYR A 233 11.59 5.16 -5.53
N ILE A 234 12.17 6.00 -4.68
CA ILE A 234 13.61 6.25 -4.67
C ILE A 234 14.41 5.02 -4.25
N SER A 235 13.81 4.09 -3.50
CA SER A 235 14.46 2.83 -3.13
C SER A 235 14.69 1.90 -4.32
N THR A 236 13.90 2.08 -5.39
CA THR A 236 14.00 1.27 -6.61
C THR A 236 15.12 1.73 -7.55
N TRP A 237 15.69 2.92 -7.32
CA TRP A 237 16.71 3.53 -8.19
C TRP A 237 18.13 3.04 -7.90
N SER A 238 18.33 1.73 -7.85
CA SER A 238 19.64 1.12 -7.61
C SER A 238 19.88 -0.08 -8.52
N THR A 239 21.15 -0.34 -8.84
CA THR A 239 21.53 -1.55 -9.59
C THR A 239 21.12 -2.81 -8.82
N ASP A 240 21.32 -2.84 -7.51
CA ASP A 240 20.98 -3.99 -6.67
C ASP A 240 19.48 -4.29 -6.64
N PHE A 241 18.62 -3.26 -6.72
CA PHE A 241 17.19 -3.49 -6.90
C PHE A 241 16.91 -4.27 -8.19
N LEU A 242 17.52 -3.87 -9.30
CA LEU A 242 17.33 -4.53 -10.60
C LEU A 242 17.96 -5.93 -10.69
N THR A 243 19.14 -6.12 -10.09
CA THR A 243 19.92 -7.36 -10.25
C THR A 243 19.68 -8.38 -9.14
N LYS A 244 19.19 -7.98 -7.96
CA LYS A 244 18.96 -8.87 -6.82
C LYS A 244 17.48 -8.98 -6.47
N PHE A 245 16.79 -7.86 -6.29
CA PHE A 245 15.42 -7.86 -5.78
C PHE A 245 14.38 -8.18 -6.86
N LEU A 246 14.46 -7.52 -8.02
CA LEU A 246 13.51 -7.70 -9.11
C LEU A 246 13.44 -9.16 -9.61
N PRO A 247 14.56 -9.91 -9.75
CA PRO A 247 14.50 -11.34 -10.06
C PRO A 247 13.80 -12.17 -8.97
N ALA A 248 14.04 -11.89 -7.69
CA ALA A 248 13.39 -12.58 -6.58
C ALA A 248 11.87 -12.30 -6.54
N LEU A 249 11.49 -11.02 -6.71
CA LEU A 249 10.10 -10.58 -6.82
C LEU A 249 9.37 -11.32 -7.95
N LYS A 250 10.03 -11.46 -9.12
CA LYS A 250 9.49 -12.17 -10.28
C LYS A 250 9.39 -13.67 -10.07
N ALA A 251 10.39 -14.30 -9.45
CA ALA A 251 10.41 -15.74 -9.19
C ALA A 251 9.23 -16.16 -8.28
N GLU A 252 8.87 -15.31 -7.33
CA GLU A 252 7.75 -15.48 -6.39
C GLU A 252 6.39 -15.01 -7.00
N GLY A 253 6.39 -14.49 -8.23
CA GLY A 253 5.18 -14.02 -8.91
C GLY A 253 4.49 -12.83 -8.22
N LEU A 254 5.26 -12.03 -7.48
CA LEU A 254 4.77 -10.89 -6.71
C LEU A 254 4.47 -9.67 -7.58
N LYS A 255 3.57 -8.83 -7.09
CA LYS A 255 3.21 -7.54 -7.70
C LYS A 255 4.09 -6.41 -7.14
N LEU A 256 4.24 -5.31 -7.88
CA LEU A 256 5.08 -4.18 -7.48
C LEU A 256 4.33 -2.84 -7.53
N PHE A 257 4.17 -2.20 -6.38
CA PHE A 257 3.70 -0.82 -6.28
C PHE A 257 4.81 0.14 -5.86
N SER A 258 4.70 1.40 -6.27
CA SER A 258 5.69 2.43 -5.95
C SER A 258 5.04 3.73 -5.46
N TRP A 259 5.55 4.32 -4.39
CA TRP A 259 4.98 5.52 -3.74
C TRP A 259 6.05 6.56 -3.35
N THR A 260 5.74 7.83 -3.09
CA THR A 260 4.65 8.56 -3.74
C THR A 260 5.18 9.05 -5.09
N VAL A 261 4.64 8.54 -6.20
CA VAL A 261 5.06 8.91 -7.55
C VAL A 261 4.19 10.08 -8.02
N ASN A 262 4.79 11.23 -8.28
CA ASN A 262 4.07 12.48 -8.57
C ASN A 262 4.55 13.17 -9.86
N ASN A 263 5.55 12.62 -10.56
CA ASN A 263 6.03 13.16 -11.81
C ASN A 263 6.32 12.09 -12.87
N ARG A 264 6.43 12.55 -14.13
CA ARG A 264 6.61 11.72 -15.30
C ARG A 264 7.91 10.90 -15.28
N VAL A 265 9.02 11.45 -14.78
CA VAL A 265 10.32 10.75 -14.71
C VAL A 265 10.24 9.54 -13.77
N GLN A 266 9.60 9.70 -12.61
CA GLN A 266 9.36 8.61 -11.66
C GLN A 266 8.46 7.53 -12.26
N LEU A 267 7.39 7.93 -12.96
CA LEU A 267 6.48 7.00 -13.63
C LEU A 267 7.19 6.22 -14.74
N GLU A 268 7.86 6.92 -15.67
CA GLU A 268 8.54 6.29 -16.82
C GLU A 268 9.52 5.21 -16.35
N TYR A 269 10.30 5.48 -15.29
CA TYR A 269 11.17 4.48 -14.69
C TYR A 269 10.42 3.21 -14.26
N LEU A 270 9.32 3.36 -13.52
CA LEU A 270 8.56 2.20 -13.04
C LEU A 270 7.89 1.44 -14.20
N VAL A 271 7.33 2.16 -15.17
CA VAL A 271 6.73 1.53 -16.36
C VAL A 271 7.78 0.73 -17.12
N THR A 272 8.99 1.26 -17.31
CA THR A 272 10.11 0.52 -17.92
C THR A 272 10.45 -0.74 -17.12
N VAL A 273 10.51 -0.65 -15.79
CA VAL A 273 10.76 -1.82 -14.93
C VAL A 273 9.65 -2.86 -15.07
N GLY A 274 8.39 -2.44 -14.95
CA GLY A 274 7.21 -3.31 -15.00
C GLY A 274 7.08 -4.03 -16.33
N SER A 275 7.21 -3.30 -17.43
CA SER A 275 7.04 -3.83 -18.79
C SER A 275 8.20 -4.74 -19.22
N LYS A 276 9.45 -4.30 -19.05
CA LYS A 276 10.63 -5.10 -19.45
C LYS A 276 10.80 -6.35 -18.58
N ALA A 277 10.55 -6.25 -17.26
CA ALA A 277 10.59 -7.42 -16.38
C ALA A 277 9.41 -8.37 -16.60
N ARG A 278 8.34 -7.91 -17.28
CA ARG A 278 7.06 -8.60 -17.45
C ARG A 278 6.45 -8.96 -16.10
N LEU A 279 6.33 -7.96 -15.23
CA LEU A 279 5.72 -8.14 -13.92
C LEU A 279 4.26 -8.55 -14.06
N ARG A 280 3.76 -9.32 -13.09
CA ARG A 280 2.38 -9.81 -13.07
C ARG A 280 1.36 -8.67 -12.96
N GLU A 281 1.64 -7.69 -12.13
CA GLU A 281 0.86 -6.48 -11.91
C GLU A 281 1.80 -5.45 -11.28
N TYR A 282 1.71 -4.19 -11.69
CA TYR A 282 2.45 -3.12 -11.07
C TYR A 282 1.66 -1.81 -11.11
N GLY A 283 2.02 -0.87 -10.24
CA GLY A 283 1.31 0.40 -10.18
C GLY A 283 2.00 1.48 -9.36
N VAL A 284 1.46 2.67 -9.43
CA VAL A 284 1.93 3.86 -8.72
C VAL A 284 0.90 4.33 -7.71
N ILE A 285 1.37 4.83 -6.58
CA ILE A 285 0.56 5.57 -5.61
C ILE A 285 0.94 7.04 -5.73
N THR A 286 -0.05 7.91 -5.95
CA THR A 286 0.16 9.30 -6.33
C THR A 286 -0.78 10.26 -5.61
N ASP A 287 -0.32 11.48 -5.35
CA ASP A 287 -1.17 12.55 -4.81
C ASP A 287 -2.07 13.16 -5.90
N HIS A 288 -1.70 12.96 -7.17
CA HIS A 288 -2.32 13.57 -8.35
C HIS A 288 -2.80 12.50 -9.36
N PRO A 289 -3.82 11.69 -9.01
CA PRO A 289 -4.34 10.65 -9.89
C PRO A 289 -4.79 11.17 -11.27
N ASP A 290 -5.29 12.40 -11.37
CA ASP A 290 -5.68 13.01 -12.65
C ASP A 290 -4.51 13.12 -13.64
N LYS A 291 -3.39 13.69 -13.17
CA LYS A 291 -2.18 13.81 -13.98
C LYS A 291 -1.54 12.46 -14.24
N MET A 292 -1.57 11.57 -13.25
CA MET A 292 -0.90 10.29 -13.36
C MET A 292 -1.60 9.35 -14.36
N VAL A 293 -2.93 9.35 -14.40
CA VAL A 293 -3.70 8.62 -15.42
C VAL A 293 -3.36 9.13 -16.82
N GLU A 294 -3.27 10.45 -17.01
CA GLU A 294 -2.82 11.04 -18.29
C GLU A 294 -1.41 10.56 -18.66
N PHE A 295 -0.47 10.64 -17.72
CA PHE A 295 0.91 10.20 -17.97
C PHE A 295 1.04 8.71 -18.25
N VAL A 296 0.28 7.84 -17.58
CA VAL A 296 0.28 6.39 -17.86
C VAL A 296 -0.16 6.14 -19.30
N ASN A 297 -1.29 6.72 -19.72
CA ASN A 297 -1.79 6.58 -21.08
C ASN A 297 -0.78 7.06 -22.14
N ASP A 298 -0.09 8.18 -21.88
CA ASP A 298 0.92 8.73 -22.77
C ASP A 298 2.16 7.83 -22.87
N VAL A 299 2.68 7.36 -21.74
CA VAL A 299 3.88 6.52 -21.67
C VAL A 299 3.63 5.16 -22.28
N GLU A 300 2.49 4.54 -22.01
CA GLU A 300 2.11 3.24 -22.60
C GLU A 300 1.87 3.34 -24.10
N ARG A 301 1.23 4.42 -24.58
CA ARG A 301 1.10 4.67 -26.01
C ARG A 301 2.47 4.80 -26.68
N ALA A 302 3.37 5.58 -26.09
CA ALA A 302 4.73 5.75 -26.62
C ALA A 302 5.48 4.41 -26.70
N TYR A 303 5.32 3.56 -25.67
CA TYR A 303 5.88 2.20 -25.64
C TYR A 303 5.34 1.31 -26.76
N LEU A 304 4.04 1.38 -27.05
CA LEU A 304 3.40 0.58 -28.11
C LEU A 304 3.74 1.04 -29.52
N THR A 305 4.02 2.34 -29.72
CA THR A 305 4.21 2.90 -31.07
C THR A 305 5.64 2.85 -31.60
N SER A 306 6.64 2.50 -30.79
CA SER A 306 8.03 2.19 -31.18
C SER A 306 8.58 3.00 -32.39
N VAL A 307 8.36 4.32 -32.41
CA VAL A 307 9.00 5.25 -33.34
C VAL A 307 9.70 6.29 -32.47
N ASP A 308 11.03 6.17 -32.39
CA ASP A 308 11.99 7.13 -31.85
C ASP A 308 11.49 8.00 -30.67
N SER A 309 11.44 7.43 -29.46
CA SER A 309 11.24 8.20 -28.23
C SER A 309 12.54 8.88 -27.78
N GLU A 310 13.18 9.70 -28.63
CA GLU A 310 14.37 10.49 -28.28
C GLU A 310 14.17 11.35 -27.00
N ALA A 311 12.92 11.57 -26.58
CA ALA A 311 12.56 12.32 -25.38
C ALA A 311 12.65 11.55 -24.06
N SER A 312 12.55 10.21 -24.03
CA SER A 312 12.54 9.46 -22.75
C SER A 312 13.93 8.91 -22.43
N PRO A 313 14.51 9.23 -21.26
CA PRO A 313 15.80 8.70 -20.86
C PRO A 313 15.77 7.22 -20.45
N PHE A 314 14.59 6.57 -20.43
CA PHE A 314 14.40 5.18 -20.01
C PHE A 314 13.82 4.26 -21.09
N LEU A 315 13.26 4.83 -22.15
CA LEU A 315 12.61 4.10 -23.23
C LEU A 315 13.48 4.26 -24.49
N THR A 316 14.32 3.27 -24.75
CA THR A 316 15.05 3.13 -26.01
C THR A 316 14.77 1.74 -26.57
N GLU A 317 14.56 1.63 -27.89
CA GLU A 317 14.31 0.34 -28.56
C GLU A 317 15.50 -0.62 -28.47
N LYS A 318 16.71 -0.10 -28.19
CA LYS A 318 17.97 -0.82 -28.43
C LYS A 318 18.56 -1.55 -27.22
N ASP A 319 18.10 -1.29 -26.00
CA ASP A 319 18.68 -1.89 -24.80
C ASP A 319 17.72 -2.90 -24.16
N GLU A 320 18.05 -4.18 -24.20
CA GLU A 320 17.31 -5.22 -23.44
C GLU A 320 17.50 -5.07 -21.92
N GLU A 321 18.55 -4.37 -21.49
CA GLU A 321 18.85 -4.13 -20.08
C GLU A 321 18.17 -2.86 -19.55
N ILE A 322 17.62 -2.95 -18.32
CA ILE A 322 17.13 -1.78 -17.59
C ILE A 322 18.33 -1.09 -16.96
N HIS A 323 18.61 0.15 -17.36
CA HIS A 323 19.68 0.95 -16.76
C HIS A 323 19.13 2.10 -15.90
N VAL A 324 19.65 2.26 -14.68
CA VAL A 324 19.33 3.41 -13.82
C VAL A 324 20.33 4.56 -14.08
N PRO A 325 19.88 5.74 -14.54
CA PRO A 325 20.74 6.91 -14.77
C PRO A 325 21.53 7.30 -13.52
N LEU A 326 22.75 7.82 -13.73
CA LEU A 326 23.67 8.20 -12.64
C LEU A 326 23.05 9.19 -11.65
N LYS A 327 22.25 10.15 -12.14
CA LYS A 327 21.54 11.11 -11.29
C LYS A 327 20.54 10.44 -10.33
N LEU A 328 19.81 9.42 -10.80
CA LEU A 328 18.88 8.67 -9.96
C LEU A 328 19.62 7.79 -8.95
N LYS A 329 20.71 7.12 -9.38
CA LYS A 329 21.60 6.37 -8.49
C LYS A 329 22.18 7.25 -7.37
N ALA A 330 22.62 8.47 -7.70
CA ALA A 330 23.12 9.42 -6.71
C ALA A 330 22.03 9.85 -5.72
N SER A 331 20.80 10.05 -6.20
CA SER A 331 19.64 10.38 -5.36
C SER A 331 19.32 9.21 -4.41
N ASN A 332 19.29 7.97 -4.92
CA ASN A 332 19.14 6.77 -4.10
C ASN A 332 20.25 6.63 -3.06
N TRP A 333 21.51 6.85 -3.44
CA TRP A 333 22.63 6.78 -2.52
C TRP A 333 22.48 7.78 -1.36
N LEU A 334 22.14 9.03 -1.67
CA LEU A 334 21.88 10.05 -0.65
C LEU A 334 20.71 9.64 0.24
N TYR A 335 19.60 9.17 -0.34
CA TYR A 335 18.46 8.66 0.40
C TYR A 335 18.85 7.54 1.37
N MET A 336 19.56 6.51 0.89
CA MET A 336 19.97 5.38 1.70
C MET A 336 20.95 5.79 2.80
N LEU A 337 21.79 6.80 2.56
CA LEU A 337 22.64 7.39 3.59
C LEU A 337 21.80 8.00 4.72
N VAL A 338 20.76 8.78 4.40
CA VAL A 338 19.85 9.37 5.40
C VAL A 338 19.06 8.26 6.13
N VAL A 339 18.49 7.28 5.41
CA VAL A 339 17.80 6.13 6.02
C VAL A 339 18.72 5.39 6.98
N ASN A 340 19.94 5.06 6.58
CA ASN A 340 20.86 4.29 7.42
C ASN A 340 21.35 5.07 8.67
N MET A 341 21.44 6.40 8.60
CA MET A 341 21.84 7.22 9.74
C MET A 341 20.72 7.41 10.77
N PHE A 342 19.47 7.41 10.33
CA PHE A 342 18.37 7.95 11.13
C PHE A 342 17.16 7.02 11.29
N ALA A 343 16.97 6.06 10.39
CA ALA A 343 16.07 4.94 10.68
C ALA A 343 16.70 4.12 11.80
N SER A 344 15.88 3.66 12.75
CA SER A 344 16.31 2.72 13.79
C SER A 344 17.16 1.63 13.14
N LYS A 345 18.40 1.46 13.62
CA LYS A 345 19.36 0.44 13.13
C LYS A 345 18.59 -0.79 12.69
N GLY A 346 18.71 -1.12 11.41
CA GLY A 346 17.88 -2.11 10.73
C GLY A 346 17.63 -3.31 11.62
N ALA A 347 16.39 -3.79 11.62
CA ALA A 347 16.02 -4.94 12.42
C ALA A 347 17.09 -6.04 12.26
N PRO A 348 17.48 -6.75 13.34
CA PRO A 348 18.57 -7.70 13.29
C PRO A 348 18.36 -8.76 12.19
N PRO A 349 19.44 -9.40 11.69
CA PRO A 349 19.32 -10.52 10.76
C PRO A 349 18.36 -11.57 11.34
N VAL A 350 17.44 -12.03 10.49
CA VAL A 350 16.34 -12.89 10.90
C VAL A 350 16.81 -14.34 10.82
N SER A 351 16.81 -15.04 11.95
CA SER A 351 16.91 -16.50 12.01
C SER A 351 15.53 -17.14 11.88
N GLU A 352 15.43 -18.41 11.48
CA GLU A 352 14.15 -19.15 11.46
C GLU A 352 13.37 -19.07 12.78
N THR A 353 14.08 -19.02 13.91
CA THR A 353 13.47 -18.84 15.24
C THR A 353 12.65 -17.56 15.36
N SER A 354 12.94 -16.53 14.56
CA SER A 354 12.18 -15.28 14.52
C SER A 354 10.87 -15.42 13.72
N PHE A 355 10.81 -16.30 12.71
CA PHE A 355 9.56 -16.59 12.00
C PHE A 355 8.58 -17.39 12.86
N LYS A 356 9.10 -18.27 13.74
CA LYS A 356 8.32 -19.09 14.67
C LYS A 356 7.78 -18.33 15.88
N SER A 357 8.32 -17.15 16.21
CA SER A 357 7.93 -16.49 17.46
C SER A 357 6.47 -16.08 17.46
N TYR A 358 5.80 -16.30 18.61
CA TYR A 358 4.41 -15.95 18.84
C TYR A 358 4.17 -14.45 18.69
N ILE A 359 3.01 -14.09 18.13
CA ILE A 359 2.54 -12.71 18.02
C ILE A 359 1.37 -12.50 18.98
N ASP A 360 1.53 -11.54 19.90
CA ASP A 360 0.44 -11.08 20.76
C ASP A 360 -0.53 -10.20 19.94
N PRO A 361 -1.82 -10.58 19.82
CA PRO A 361 -2.81 -9.85 19.04
C PRO A 361 -3.09 -8.43 19.55
N ASP A 362 -2.83 -8.15 20.83
CA ASP A 362 -3.05 -6.83 21.45
C ASP A 362 -1.78 -5.97 21.50
N GLU A 363 -0.64 -6.46 20.98
CA GLU A 363 0.64 -5.75 21.07
C GLU A 363 0.65 -4.45 20.25
N ILE A 364 0.70 -3.32 20.96
CA ILE A 364 0.92 -1.98 20.40
C ILE A 364 2.42 -1.66 20.45
N THR A 365 3.06 -1.55 19.28
CA THR A 365 4.47 -1.16 19.20
C THR A 365 4.63 0.29 19.64
N LYS A 366 5.44 0.56 20.67
CA LYS A 366 5.86 1.93 21.02
C LYS A 366 7.15 2.27 20.27
N VAL A 367 7.05 2.90 19.11
CA VAL A 367 8.26 3.34 18.38
C VAL A 367 8.63 4.76 18.80
N GLN A 368 9.77 4.93 19.45
CA GLN A 368 10.43 6.22 19.55
C GLN A 368 11.06 6.56 18.19
N VAL A 369 10.29 7.24 17.33
CA VAL A 369 10.85 7.76 16.08
C VAL A 369 11.67 9.00 16.41
N SER A 370 12.91 9.05 15.92
CA SER A 370 13.75 10.25 16.06
C SER A 370 13.01 11.47 15.51
N LYS A 371 12.80 12.49 16.35
CA LYS A 371 12.20 13.76 15.91
C LYS A 371 13.00 14.38 14.75
N VAL A 372 14.33 14.21 14.77
CA VAL A 372 15.22 14.67 13.69
C VAL A 372 14.93 13.93 12.40
N TRP A 373 14.78 12.60 12.44
CA TRP A 373 14.38 11.81 11.27
C TRP A 373 13.05 12.28 10.70
N MET A 374 12.02 12.44 11.54
CA MET A 374 10.70 12.88 11.09
C MET A 374 10.76 14.26 10.43
N THR A 375 11.54 15.19 10.99
CA THR A 375 11.71 16.52 10.41
C THR A 375 12.45 16.47 9.08
N VAL A 376 13.55 15.71 8.98
CA VAL A 376 14.31 15.57 7.73
C VAL A 376 13.47 14.89 6.66
N PHE A 377 12.79 13.80 7.00
CA PHE A 377 11.94 13.05 6.09
C PHE A 377 10.78 13.91 5.59
N ALA A 378 10.06 14.60 6.48
CA ALA A 378 8.96 15.49 6.10
C ALA A 378 9.44 16.68 5.25
N ALA A 379 10.61 17.25 5.56
CA ALA A 379 11.20 18.31 4.74
C ALA A 379 11.53 17.80 3.33
N CYS A 380 12.18 16.65 3.22
CA CYS A 380 12.51 16.05 1.93
C CYS A 380 11.27 15.69 1.12
N GLN A 381 10.19 15.18 1.73
CA GLN A 381 8.91 14.98 1.05
C GLN A 381 8.31 16.30 0.56
N LYS A 382 8.32 17.34 1.40
CA LYS A 382 7.80 18.67 1.05
C LYS A 382 8.51 19.29 -0.17
N TYR A 383 9.82 19.08 -0.29
CA TYR A 383 10.62 19.59 -1.39
C TYR A 383 10.76 18.61 -2.57
N GLY A 384 10.02 17.49 -2.56
CA GLY A 384 10.04 16.49 -3.64
C GLY A 384 11.41 15.80 -3.80
N ILE A 385 12.21 15.77 -2.75
CA ILE A 385 13.46 14.99 -2.68
C ILE A 385 13.11 13.51 -2.46
N PHE A 386 12.07 13.24 -1.67
CA PHE A 386 11.49 11.91 -1.40
C PHE A 386 10.03 11.83 -1.83
#